data_AF-A0A847IH65-F1
#
_entry.id   AF-A0A847IH65-F1
#
_cell.length_a   1.000
_cell.length_b   1.000
_cell.length_c   1.000
_cell.angle_alpha   90.00
_cell.angle_beta   90.00
_cell.angle_gamma   90.00
#
_symmetry.space_group_name_H-M   'P 1'
#
loop_
_entity.id
_entity.type
_entity.pdbx_description
1 polymer ?
#
loop_
_entity_poly.entity_id
_entity_poly.type
_entity_poly.pdbx_seq_one_letter_code
_entity_poly.pdbx_strand_id
1 'polypeptide(L)'
;MESQPAEPDLEREVRDLRREFARVSTRLERIERDLAATEPLVKAVHSLKIWDFTPYGVTPSDDWVAVDRTTAEHLLAALAQIDHWTPWQNRLEPRPPS
;
A
#
# COMPACT_ATOMS: atom_id res chain seq x y z
N MET A 1 -6.18 44.16 29.66
CA MET A 1 -4.93 43.66 30.29
C MET A 1 -4.72 42.27 29.70
N GLU A 2 -4.08 42.20 28.53
CA GLU A 2 -3.77 40.94 27.88
C GLU A 2 -2.67 40.26 28.69
N SER A 3 -3.00 39.16 29.37
CA SER A 3 -2.00 38.30 29.98
C SER A 3 -1.15 37.69 28.87
N GLN A 4 0.09 38.17 28.73
CA GLN A 4 1.11 37.44 27.99
C GLN A 4 1.16 36.01 28.54
N PRO A 5 0.97 34.98 27.70
CA PRO A 5 1.19 33.61 28.15
C PRO A 5 2.66 33.53 28.61
N ALA A 6 2.88 32.96 29.79
CA ALA A 6 4.22 32.84 30.36
C ALA A 6 5.11 32.11 29.34
N GLU A 7 6.21 32.73 28.90
CA GLU A 7 7.23 32.16 27.98
C GLU A 7 7.48 30.65 28.11
N PRO A 8 7.56 30.04 29.32
CA PRO A 8 7.71 28.58 29.46
C PRO A 8 6.57 27.73 28.86
N ASP A 9 5.36 28.26 28.73
CA ASP A 9 4.20 27.57 28.14
C ASP A 9 4.30 27.52 26.61
N LEU A 10 4.73 28.63 25.99
CA LEU A 10 5.03 28.71 24.56
C LEU A 10 6.18 27.79 24.16
N GLU A 11 7.25 27.75 24.95
CA GLU A 11 8.36 26.83 24.68
C GLU A 11 7.94 25.36 24.79
N ARG A 12 7.04 25.03 25.72
CA ARG A 12 6.50 23.67 25.86
C ARG A 12 5.66 23.32 24.64
N GLU A 13 4.75 24.20 24.25
CA GLU A 13 3.89 24.01 23.09
C GLU A 13 4.72 23.85 21.80
N VAL A 14 5.74 24.69 21.58
CA VAL A 14 6.65 24.56 20.42
C VAL A 14 7.39 23.22 20.43
N ARG A 15 7.84 22.73 21.60
CA ARG A 15 8.49 21.41 21.70
C ARG A 15 7.51 20.28 21.37
N ASP A 16 6.28 20.36 21.86
CA ASP A 16 5.25 19.36 21.63
C ASP A 16 4.87 19.31 20.14
N LEU A 17 4.67 20.47 19.50
CA LEU A 17 4.43 20.56 18.05
C LEU A 17 5.59 19.99 17.24
N ARG A 18 6.85 20.29 17.60
CA ARG A 18 8.02 19.72 16.90
C ARG A 18 8.08 18.21 16.99
N ARG A 19 7.72 17.66 18.16
CA ARG A 19 7.69 16.22 18.39
C ARG A 19 6.59 15.55 17.57
N GLU A 20 5.42 16.18 17.53
CA GLU A 20 4.31 15.69 16.73
C GLU A 20 4.61 15.77 15.23
N PHE A 21 5.16 16.89 14.77
CA PHE A 21 5.62 17.04 13.38
C PHE A 21 6.63 15.94 13.01
N ALA A 22 7.67 15.71 13.81
CA ALA A 22 8.65 14.66 13.56
C ALA A 22 8.01 13.26 13.47
N ARG A 23 7.04 12.97 14.34
CA ARG A 23 6.29 11.71 14.33
C ARG A 23 5.45 11.56 13.06
N VAL A 24 4.75 12.61 12.65
CA VAL A 24 3.91 12.62 11.45
C VAL A 24 4.77 12.49 10.19
N SER A 25 5.85 13.25 10.08
CA SER A 25 6.77 13.18 8.94
C SER A 25 7.38 11.78 8.79
N THR A 26 7.85 11.17 9.89
CA THR A 26 8.37 9.79 9.86
C THR A 26 7.31 8.80 9.38
N ARG A 27 6.05 8.99 9.78
CA ARG A 27 4.93 8.14 9.36
C ARG A 27 4.60 8.34 7.88
N LEU A 28 4.64 9.59 7.41
CA LEU A 28 4.43 9.94 6.01
C LEU A 28 5.49 9.32 5.11
N GLU A 29 6.78 9.49 5.45
CA GLU A 29 7.90 8.90 4.70
C GLU A 29 7.81 7.38 4.59
N ARG A 30 7.30 6.71 5.63
CA ARG A 30 7.06 5.27 5.59
C ARG A 30 5.93 4.93 4.60
N ILE A 31 4.81 5.64 4.67
CA ILE A 31 3.67 5.43 3.77
C ILE A 31 4.07 5.70 2.31
N GLU A 32 4.84 6.75 2.06
CA GLU A 32 5.33 7.08 0.72
C GLU A 32 6.25 5.98 0.17
N ARG A 33 7.13 5.42 1.00
CA ARG A 33 7.95 4.25 0.61
C ARG A 33 7.09 3.03 0.30
N ASP A 34 6.10 2.74 1.14
CA ASP A 34 5.19 1.60 0.95
C ASP A 34 4.38 1.77 -0.36
N LEU A 35 3.92 2.99 -0.65
CA LEU A 35 3.19 3.32 -1.89
C LEU A 35 4.09 3.18 -3.12
N ALA A 36 5.32 3.70 -3.06
CA ALA A 36 6.29 3.57 -4.13
C ALA A 36 6.65 2.09 -4.39
N ALA A 37 6.72 1.27 -3.35
CA ALA A 37 6.97 -0.17 -3.47
C ALA A 37 5.80 -0.93 -4.09
N THR A 38 4.56 -0.46 -3.94
CA THR A 38 3.35 -1.10 -4.49
C THR A 38 3.00 -0.68 -5.91
N GLU A 39 3.48 0.48 -6.38
CA GLU A 39 3.24 0.97 -7.74
C GLU A 39 3.64 -0.05 -8.84
N PRO A 40 4.79 -0.74 -8.78
CA PRO A 40 5.15 -1.77 -9.75
C PRO A 40 4.18 -2.94 -9.79
N LEU A 41 3.65 -3.35 -8.63
CA LEU A 41 2.66 -4.43 -8.55
C LEU A 41 1.36 -4.02 -9.23
N VAL A 42 0.85 -2.81 -8.94
CA VAL A 42 -0.39 -2.31 -9.56
C VAL A 42 -0.23 -2.23 -11.08
N LYS A 43 0.92 -1.77 -11.57
CA LYS A 43 1.22 -1.75 -13.02
C LYS A 43 1.30 -3.17 -13.62
N ALA A 44 1.90 -4.12 -12.91
CA ALA A 44 1.95 -5.52 -13.35
C ALA A 44 0.54 -6.12 -13.43
N VAL A 45 -0.31 -5.88 -12.42
CA VAL A 45 -1.71 -6.33 -12.42
C VAL A 45 -2.50 -5.70 -13.56
N HIS A 46 -2.38 -4.38 -13.78
CA HIS A 46 -3.08 -3.70 -14.87
C HIS A 46 -2.64 -4.16 -16.28
N SER A 47 -1.42 -4.68 -16.40
CA SER A 47 -0.90 -5.20 -17.68
C SER A 47 -1.19 -6.68 -17.91
N LEU A 48 -1.84 -7.37 -16.95
CA LEU A 48 -2.30 -8.74 -17.12
C LEU A 48 -3.27 -8.84 -18.30
N LYS A 49 -2.78 -9.44 -19.39
CA LYS A 49 -3.64 -9.95 -20.45
C LYS A 49 -4.14 -11.32 -20.02
N ILE A 50 -5.28 -11.32 -19.33
CA ILE A 50 -6.03 -12.53 -19.05
C ILE A 50 -6.52 -13.08 -20.39
N TRP A 51 -6.21 -14.34 -20.68
CA TRP A 51 -6.73 -15.03 -21.84
C TRP A 51 -7.94 -15.84 -21.39
N ASP A 52 -9.12 -15.47 -21.90
CA ASP A 52 -10.34 -16.27 -21.70
C ASP A 52 -10.30 -17.59 -22.49
N PHE A 53 -9.26 -17.82 -23.29
CA PHE A 53 -9.14 -18.98 -24.16
C PHE A 53 -8.08 -19.95 -23.65
N THR A 54 -8.53 -20.97 -22.91
CA THR A 54 -7.75 -22.17 -22.66
C THR A 54 -7.76 -23.03 -23.93
N PRO A 55 -6.60 -23.45 -24.48
CA PRO A 55 -6.55 -24.38 -25.62
C PRO A 55 -6.99 -25.80 -25.25
N TYR A 56 -7.13 -26.07 -23.96
CA TYR A 56 -7.72 -27.28 -23.40
C TYR A 56 -9.23 -27.03 -23.29
N GLY A 57 -10.07 -28.01 -23.65
CA GLY A 57 -11.53 -27.94 -23.57
C GLY A 57 -12.07 -27.89 -22.13
N VAL A 58 -11.56 -26.97 -21.34
CA VAL A 58 -11.86 -26.75 -19.93
C VAL A 58 -12.60 -25.43 -19.87
N THR A 59 -13.87 -25.50 -19.51
CA THR A 59 -14.68 -24.32 -19.23
C THR A 59 -14.02 -23.56 -18.07
N PRO A 60 -13.71 -22.26 -18.21
CA PRO A 60 -13.19 -21.48 -17.09
C PRO A 60 -14.20 -21.53 -15.93
N SER A 61 -13.80 -22.09 -14.79
CA SER A 61 -14.51 -21.89 -13.51
C SER A 61 -13.91 -20.69 -12.80
N ASP A 62 -14.59 -20.16 -11.78
CA ASP A 62 -14.12 -19.01 -10.99
C ASP A 62 -12.79 -19.27 -10.24
N ASP A 63 -12.27 -20.50 -10.28
CA ASP A 63 -11.10 -20.90 -9.51
C ASP A 63 -9.78 -20.82 -10.28
N TRP A 64 -9.79 -20.54 -11.60
CA TRP A 64 -8.58 -20.58 -12.43
C TRP A 64 -8.63 -19.56 -13.57
N VAL A 65 -7.52 -18.85 -13.79
CA VAL A 65 -7.37 -17.87 -14.87
C VAL A 65 -6.15 -18.24 -15.71
N ALA A 66 -6.32 -18.32 -17.04
CA ALA A 66 -5.21 -18.48 -17.96
C ALA A 66 -4.55 -17.11 -18.20
N VAL A 67 -3.25 -17.03 -17.93
CA VAL A 67 -2.45 -15.81 -18.09
C VAL A 67 -1.20 -16.12 -18.90
N ASP A 68 -0.75 -15.14 -19.67
CA ASP A 68 0.54 -15.21 -20.35
C ASP A 68 1.68 -15.43 -19.34
N ARG A 69 2.58 -16.36 -19.65
CA ARG A 69 3.66 -16.78 -18.74
C ARG A 69 4.60 -15.63 -18.39
N THR A 70 5.00 -14.82 -19.36
CA THR A 70 5.90 -13.68 -19.13
C THR A 70 5.24 -12.63 -18.26
N THR A 71 3.94 -12.41 -18.44
CA THR A 71 3.17 -11.48 -17.63
C THR A 71 2.98 -12.00 -16.19
N ALA A 72 2.80 -13.31 -16.01
CA ALA A 72 2.79 -13.94 -14.69
C ALA A 72 4.16 -13.86 -13.98
N GLU A 73 5.27 -14.05 -14.72
CA GLU A 73 6.62 -13.90 -14.18
C GLU A 73 6.89 -12.46 -13.70
N HIS A 74 6.45 -11.45 -14.46
CA HIS A 74 6.53 -10.05 -14.03
C HIS A 74 5.67 -9.74 -12.79
N LEU A 75 4.48 -10.32 -12.70
CA LEU A 75 3.61 -10.19 -11.52
C LEU A 75 4.28 -10.79 -10.28
N LEU A 76 4.82 -12.00 -10.39
CA LEU A 76 5.51 -12.68 -9.28
C LEU A 76 6.78 -11.93 -8.87
N ALA A 77 7.54 -11.38 -9.81
CA ALA A 77 8.70 -10.54 -9.53
C ALA A 77 8.31 -9.25 -8.78
N ALA A 78 7.18 -8.62 -9.16
CA ALA A 78 6.66 -7.46 -8.46
C ALA A 78 6.17 -7.79 -7.04
N LEU A 79 5.50 -8.95 -6.87
CA LEU A 79 5.07 -9.45 -5.55
C LEU A 79 6.26 -9.73 -4.63
N ALA A 80 7.32 -10.35 -5.13
CA ALA A 80 8.52 -10.65 -4.34
C ALA A 80 9.20 -9.38 -3.77
N GLN A 81 9.08 -8.23 -4.45
CA GLN A 81 9.65 -6.97 -3.95
C GLN A 81 8.86 -6.39 -2.76
N ILE A 82 7.59 -6.77 -2.61
CA ILE A 82 6.72 -6.32 -1.51
C ILE A 82 6.47 -7.41 -0.46
N ASP A 83 7.17 -8.54 -0.51
CA ASP A 83 6.93 -9.69 0.40
C ASP A 83 7.16 -9.35 1.90
N HIS A 84 7.91 -8.28 2.17
CA HIS A 84 8.09 -7.73 3.52
C HIS A 84 6.80 -7.12 4.11
N TRP A 85 5.89 -6.68 3.25
CA TRP A 85 4.55 -6.27 3.60
C TRP A 85 3.79 -7.57 3.83
N THR A 86 3.66 -8.03 5.07
CA THR A 86 2.94 -9.27 5.44
C THR A 86 1.43 -9.00 5.34
N PRO A 87 0.80 -9.06 4.14
CA PRO A 87 -0.53 -8.48 3.95
C PRO A 87 -1.58 -9.32 4.69
N TRP A 88 -1.29 -10.62 4.83
CA TRP A 88 -2.05 -11.62 5.56
C TRP A 88 -2.16 -11.34 7.08
N GLN A 89 -1.25 -10.53 7.63
CA GLN A 89 -1.31 -10.11 9.05
C GLN A 89 -2.15 -8.84 9.24
N ASN A 90 -2.38 -8.07 8.18
CA ASN A 90 -3.31 -6.96 8.22
C ASN A 90 -4.72 -7.49 7.98
N ARG A 91 -5.62 -7.30 8.95
CA ARG A 91 -7.05 -7.53 8.73
C ARG A 91 -7.51 -6.58 7.63
N LEU A 92 -7.83 -7.12 6.45
CA LEU A 92 -8.60 -6.40 5.45
C LEU A 92 -9.95 -6.05 6.09
N GLU A 93 -10.22 -4.76 6.28
CA GLU A 93 -11.54 -4.34 6.73
C GLU A 93 -12.57 -4.70 5.65
N PRO A 94 -13.73 -5.27 6.04
CA PRO A 94 -14.76 -5.62 5.08
C PRO A 94 -15.21 -4.37 4.32
N ARG A 95 -15.35 -4.51 3.00
CA ARG A 95 -15.88 -3.44 2.14
C ARG A 95 -17.25 -2.99 2.69
N PRO A 96 -17.49 -1.67 2.88
CA PRO A 96 -18.81 -1.19 3.26
C PRO A 96 -19.86 -1.66 2.24
N PRO A 97 -21.05 -2.08 2.68
CA PRO A 97 -22.13 -2.42 1.77
C PRO A 97 -22.50 -1.16 0.96
N SER A 98 -22.49 -1.31 -0.37
CA SER A 98 -23.00 -0.35 -1.34
C SER A 98 -24.51 -0.31 -1.38
#